data_AF-A0A2P6RS37-F1
#
_entry.id   AF-A0A2P6RS37-F1
#
_cell.length_a   1.000
_cell.length_b   1.000
_cell.length_c   1.000
_cell.angle_alpha   90.00
_cell.angle_beta   90.00
_cell.angle_gamma   90.00
#
_symmetry.space_group_name_H-M   'P 1'
#
loop_
_entity.id
_entity.type
_entity.pdbx_description
1 polymer ?
#
loop_
_entity_poly.entity_id
_entity_poly.type
_entity_poly.pdbx_seq_one_letter_code
_entity_poly.pdbx_strand_id
1 'polypeptide(L)'
;MLSFLLFSLFLFTTLMLRVYNGSLTYYMAPVLVPNIYDKWFKLNVVHDVDGAKVRVYIDRCLKIEADGRGGTSHAFKCGVYAQMNDSNYMESRWKHIKVLRKCGR
;
A
#
# COMPACT_ATOMS: atom_id res chain seq x y z
N MET A 1 -5.80 -9.65 9.35
CA MET A 1 -5.89 -8.64 8.28
C MET A 1 -4.50 -8.10 7.96
N LEU A 2 -3.87 -8.54 6.87
CA LEU A 2 -2.56 -7.99 6.50
C LEU A 2 -2.72 -6.58 5.93
N SER A 3 -2.15 -5.55 6.57
CA SER A 3 -2.26 -4.16 6.09
C SER A 3 -0.88 -3.60 5.71
N PHE A 4 -0.73 -3.22 4.45
CA PHE A 4 0.35 -2.39 3.92
C PHE A 4 -0.04 -0.91 4.06
N LEU A 5 0.88 -0.05 4.51
CA LEU A 5 0.59 1.38 4.72
C LEU A 5 1.62 2.28 4.04
N LEU A 6 1.15 3.27 3.28
CA LEU A 6 1.92 4.46 2.99
C LEU A 6 1.40 5.60 3.88
N PHE A 7 2.24 6.06 4.80
CA PHE A 7 1.89 7.07 5.79
C PHE A 7 2.45 8.45 5.39
N SER A 8 1.64 9.51 5.46
CA SER A 8 2.16 10.88 5.56
C SER A 8 2.46 11.13 7.03
N LEU A 9 3.69 11.54 7.37
CA LEU A 9 4.18 11.65 8.77
C LEU A 9 3.44 12.71 9.60
N PHE A 10 2.51 13.47 9.01
CA PHE A 10 1.59 14.36 9.71
C PHE A 10 0.13 13.94 9.44
N LEU A 11 -0.47 13.26 10.42
CA LEU A 11 -1.91 13.01 10.66
C LEU A 11 -2.77 12.31 9.58
N PHE A 12 -2.28 12.06 8.35
CA PHE A 12 -3.09 11.40 7.32
C PHE A 12 -2.36 10.26 6.60
N THR A 13 -2.98 9.08 6.60
CA THR A 13 -2.53 7.99 5.72
C THR A 13 -2.94 8.31 4.29
N THR A 14 -1.97 8.43 3.37
CA THR A 14 -2.23 8.67 1.94
C THR A 14 -2.76 7.43 1.23
N LEU A 15 -2.22 6.26 1.58
CA LEU A 15 -2.61 4.99 0.97
C LEU A 15 -2.52 3.88 2.01
N MET A 16 -3.51 2.98 1.97
CA MET A 16 -3.48 1.75 2.73
C MET A 16 -3.95 0.60 1.85
N LEU A 17 -3.17 -0.47 1.74
CA LEU A 17 -3.63 -1.72 1.14
C LEU A 17 -3.91 -2.71 2.26
N ARG A 18 -5.04 -3.40 2.22
CA ARG A 18 -5.44 -4.34 3.28
C ARG A 18 -5.79 -5.68 2.67
N VAL A 19 -5.68 -6.74 3.45
CA VAL A 19 -6.17 -8.06 3.08
C VAL A 19 -7.41 -8.35 3.91
N TYR A 20 -8.56 -8.31 3.24
CA TYR A 20 -9.86 -8.70 3.78
C TYR A 20 -10.36 -9.93 3.05
N ASN A 21 -10.77 -10.96 3.80
CA ASN A 21 -11.35 -12.18 3.24
C ASN A 21 -10.55 -12.76 2.06
N GLY A 22 -9.22 -12.80 2.19
CA GLY A 22 -8.31 -13.29 1.14
C GLY A 22 -8.12 -12.39 -0.07
N SER A 23 -8.66 -11.17 -0.06
CA SER A 23 -8.53 -10.20 -1.16
C SER A 23 -7.72 -8.99 -0.74
N LEU A 24 -6.81 -8.53 -1.60
CA LEU A 24 -6.09 -7.26 -1.45
C LEU A 24 -7.01 -6.11 -1.86
N THR A 25 -7.22 -5.14 -0.98
CA THR A 25 -8.11 -3.99 -1.15
C THR A 25 -7.36 -2.68 -0.98
N TYR A 26 -7.88 -1.61 -1.58
CA TYR A 26 -7.54 -0.23 -1.22
C TYR A 26 -8.43 0.20 -0.05
N TYR A 27 -7.84 0.49 1.12
CA TYR A 27 -8.58 0.59 2.39
C TYR A 27 -9.54 -0.61 2.55
N MET A 28 -10.85 -0.42 2.46
CA MET A 28 -11.85 -1.50 2.47
C MET A 28 -12.37 -1.87 1.08
N ALA A 29 -12.31 -0.96 0.11
CA ALA A 29 -12.74 -1.15 -1.27
C ALA A 29 -12.12 -0.09 -2.19
N PRO A 30 -11.90 -0.37 -3.49
CA PRO A 30 -12.25 -1.62 -4.18
C PRO A 30 -11.25 -2.77 -3.91
N VAL A 31 -11.64 -3.98 -4.32
CA VAL A 31 -10.74 -5.13 -4.42
C VAL A 31 -9.78 -4.92 -5.60
N LEU A 32 -8.48 -4.98 -5.34
CA LEU A 32 -7.44 -4.86 -6.35
C LEU A 32 -7.02 -6.22 -6.90
N VAL A 33 -6.93 -7.23 -6.02
CA VAL A 33 -6.58 -8.61 -6.36
C VAL A 33 -7.32 -9.57 -5.42
N PRO A 34 -8.13 -10.51 -5.93
CA PRO A 34 -8.72 -11.57 -5.12
C PRO A 34 -7.72 -12.71 -4.87
N ASN A 35 -7.96 -13.53 -3.84
CA ASN A 35 -7.22 -14.77 -3.56
C ASN A 35 -5.69 -14.58 -3.45
N ILE A 36 -5.27 -13.66 -2.59
CA ILE A 36 -3.89 -13.17 -2.47
C ILE A 36 -3.00 -13.99 -1.51
N TYR A 37 -3.59 -14.85 -0.68
CA TYR A 37 -2.82 -15.69 0.26
C TYR A 37 -1.88 -16.64 -0.46
N ASP A 38 -0.77 -16.97 0.22
CA ASP A 38 0.26 -17.95 -0.20
C ASP A 38 0.86 -17.71 -1.59
N LYS A 39 0.82 -16.46 -2.06
CA LYS A 39 1.32 -16.06 -3.36
C LYS A 39 2.31 -14.92 -3.25
N TRP A 40 3.35 -14.98 -4.08
CA TRP A 40 4.22 -13.84 -4.32
C TRP A 40 3.62 -12.97 -5.42
N PHE A 41 3.58 -11.67 -5.20
CA PHE A 41 3.23 -10.66 -6.21
C PHE A 41 4.18 -9.47 -6.10
N LYS A 42 4.37 -8.75 -7.21
CA LYS A 42 5.19 -7.55 -7.23
C LYS A 42 4.33 -6.31 -6.97
N LEU A 43 4.48 -5.73 -5.78
CA LEU A 43 3.89 -4.45 -5.44
C LEU A 43 4.81 -3.29 -5.85
N ASN A 44 4.29 -2.32 -6.61
CA ASN A 44 4.94 -1.03 -6.82
C ASN A 44 3.95 0.08 -6.46
N VAL A 45 4.39 1.01 -5.62
CA VAL A 45 3.61 2.19 -5.25
C VAL A 45 4.39 3.40 -5.71
N VAL A 46 3.77 4.25 -6.52
CA VAL A 46 4.33 5.52 -6.99
C VAL A 46 3.53 6.64 -6.35
N HIS A 47 4.19 7.47 -5.55
CA HIS A 47 3.60 8.68 -4.99
C HIS A 47 4.16 9.90 -5.73
N ASP A 48 3.30 10.53 -6.52
CA ASP A 48 3.54 11.81 -7.17
C ASP A 48 3.03 12.90 -6.23
N VAL A 49 3.95 13.48 -5.47
CA VAL A 49 3.63 14.49 -4.45
C VAL A 49 3.13 15.78 -5.11
N ASP A 50 3.77 16.20 -6.21
CA ASP A 50 3.43 17.44 -6.92
C ASP A 50 2.08 17.31 -7.63
N GLY A 51 1.83 16.16 -8.27
CA GLY A 51 0.55 15.85 -8.89
C GLY A 51 -0.55 15.49 -7.91
N ALA A 52 -0.24 15.36 -6.61
CA ALA A 52 -1.14 14.86 -5.57
C ALA A 52 -1.82 13.54 -5.99
N LYS A 53 -1.05 12.58 -6.51
CA LYS A 53 -1.55 11.26 -6.93
C LYS A 53 -0.73 10.13 -6.36
N VAL A 54 -1.41 9.04 -6.02
CA VAL A 54 -0.78 7.75 -5.72
C VAL A 54 -1.25 6.72 -6.74
N ARG A 55 -0.32 5.92 -7.25
CA ARG A 55 -0.61 4.82 -8.19
C ARG A 55 -0.08 3.52 -7.62
N VAL A 56 -0.91 2.49 -7.66
CA VAL A 56 -0.55 1.15 -7.19
C VAL A 56 -0.56 0.17 -8.36
N TYR A 57 0.54 -0.53 -8.53
CA TYR A 57 0.72 -1.56 -9.53
C TYR A 57 0.91 -2.90 -8.83
N ILE A 58 0.20 -3.91 -9.30
CA ILE A 58 0.38 -5.31 -8.91
C ILE A 58 0.81 -6.09 -10.15
N ASP A 59 1.94 -6.77 -10.06
CA ASP A 59 2.54 -7.55 -11.15
C ASP A 59 2.73 -6.73 -12.44
N ARG A 60 3.12 -5.46 -12.26
CA ARG A 60 3.32 -4.45 -13.33
C ARG A 60 2.03 -3.93 -13.98
N CYS A 61 0.85 -4.37 -13.53
CA CYS A 61 -0.44 -3.85 -13.98
C CYS A 61 -0.94 -2.76 -13.03
N LEU A 62 -1.32 -1.59 -13.57
CA LEU A 62 -1.96 -0.53 -12.78
C LEU A 62 -3.30 -1.04 -12.25
N LYS A 63 -3.51 -0.94 -10.94
CA LYS A 63 -4.75 -1.38 -10.28
C LYS A 63 -5.60 -0.23 -9.79
N ILE A 64 -4.97 0.84 -9.33
CA ILE A 64 -5.67 2.05 -8.88
C ILE A 64 -4.77 3.28 -9.04
N GLU A 65 -5.41 4.38 -9.42
CA GLU A 65 -4.93 5.73 -9.21
C GLU A 65 -5.88 6.38 -8.20
N ALA A 66 -5.32 6.96 -7.14
CA ALA A 66 -6.08 7.64 -6.10
C ALA A 66 -5.43 8.97 -5.75
N ASP A 67 -6.21 9.85 -5.13
CA ASP A 67 -5.70 11.14 -4.69
C ASP A 67 -4.66 10.96 -3.58
N GLY A 68 -3.53 11.62 -3.77
CA GLY A 68 -2.56 11.85 -2.73
C GLY A 68 -3.20 12.67 -1.62
N ARG A 69 -2.75 12.43 -0.39
CA ARG A 69 -3.06 13.30 0.73
C ARG A 69 -1.84 14.16 0.98
N GLY A 70 -2.08 15.45 1.21
CA GLY A 70 -1.04 16.43 1.43
C GLY A 70 -0.17 16.12 2.66
N GLY A 71 0.65 17.09 3.01
CA GLY A 71 1.66 16.96 4.05
C GLY A 71 3.04 17.25 3.49
N THR A 72 3.96 17.57 4.39
CA THR A 72 5.32 17.96 4.04
C THR A 72 6.30 16.81 4.15
N SER A 73 5.85 15.64 4.63
CA SER A 73 6.70 14.49 4.88
C SER A 73 5.92 13.19 4.68
N HIS A 74 6.50 12.26 3.93
CA HIS A 74 5.90 10.97 3.58
C HIS A 74 6.89 9.83 3.84
N ALA A 75 6.37 8.71 4.33
CA ALA A 75 7.15 7.50 4.60
C ALA A 75 6.41 6.26 4.10
N PHE A 76 7.11 5.45 3.29
CA PHE A 76 6.67 4.10 2.95
C PHE A 76 6.81 3.19 4.16
N LYS A 77 5.76 2.42 4.48
CA LYS A 77 5.80 1.37 5.50
C LYS A 77 5.37 0.04 4.87
N CYS A 78 6.07 -1.02 5.23
CA CYS A 78 5.78 -2.37 4.75
C CYS A 78 5.88 -3.33 5.94
N GLY A 79 4.87 -4.17 6.13
CA GLY A 79 4.84 -5.14 7.22
C GLY A 79 3.42 -5.53 7.57
N VAL A 80 3.27 -6.05 8.79
CA VAL A 80 1.99 -6.32 9.41
C VAL A 80 1.56 -5.08 10.19
N TYR A 81 0.34 -4.62 9.98
CA TYR A 81 -0.28 -3.57 10.78
C TYR A 81 -1.66 -4.01 11.23
N ALA A 82 -1.76 -4.37 12.52
CA ALA A 82 -3.01 -4.73 13.17
C ALA A 82 -3.92 -3.51 13.31
N GLN A 83 -5.22 -3.73 13.11
CA GLN A 83 -6.26 -2.74 13.40
C GLN A 83 -7.40 -3.42 14.14
N MET A 84 -8.44 -2.65 14.46
CA MET A 84 -9.66 -3.18 15.06
C MET A 84 -10.19 -4.38 14.27
N ASN A 85 -10.54 -5.45 14.98
CA ASN A 85 -10.97 -6.75 14.43
C ASN A 85 -9.88 -7.42 13.57
N ASP A 86 -8.66 -7.46 14.09
CA ASP A 86 -7.55 -8.16 13.48
C ASP A 86 -7.74 -9.69 13.51
N SER A 87 -6.86 -10.38 12.78
CA SER A 87 -6.88 -11.85 12.73
C SER A 87 -5.91 -12.37 13.78
N ASN A 88 -6.23 -13.50 14.41
CA ASN A 88 -5.38 -14.14 15.42
C ASN A 88 -3.94 -14.44 14.93
N TYR A 89 -3.76 -14.58 13.60
CA TYR A 89 -2.45 -14.73 12.98
C TYR A 89 -2.31 -13.76 11.82
N MET A 90 -1.22 -12.98 11.82
CA MET A 90 -0.93 -12.00 10.79
C MET A 90 0.55 -12.04 10.43
N GLU A 91 0.84 -12.51 9.22
CA GLU A 91 2.19 -12.61 8.70
C GLU A 91 2.25 -12.00 7.30
N SER A 92 3.24 -11.12 7.08
CA SER A 92 3.63 -10.66 5.74
C SER A 92 5.08 -11.04 5.49
N ARG A 93 5.36 -11.61 4.31
CA ARG A 93 6.72 -11.88 3.85
C ARG A 93 7.09 -10.92 2.73
N TRP A 94 8.33 -10.44 2.78
CA TRP A 94 8.84 -9.45 1.84
C TRP A 94 10.25 -9.80 1.39
N LYS A 95 10.53 -9.51 0.13
CA LYS A 95 11.88 -9.62 -0.44
C LYS A 95 12.07 -8.54 -1.50
N HIS A 96 13.33 -8.17 -1.73
CA HIS A 96 13.71 -7.18 -2.73
C HIS A 96 13.02 -5.81 -2.54
N ILE A 97 12.84 -5.38 -1.29
CA ILE A 97 12.27 -4.06 -0.97
C ILE A 97 13.25 -2.98 -1.45
N LYS A 98 12.73 -2.03 -2.23
CA LYS A 98 13.46 -0.85 -2.69
C LYS A 98 12.58 0.37 -2.50
N VAL A 99 13.14 1.41 -1.88
CA VAL A 99 12.52 2.73 -1.80
C VAL A 99 13.40 3.67 -2.61
N LEU A 100 12.82 4.23 -3.67
CA LEU A 100 13.50 5.12 -4.59
C LEU A 100 12.82 6.48 -4.53
N ARG A 101 13.62 7.53 -4.52
CA ARG A 101 13.15 8.91 -4.66
C ARG A 101 13.71 9.44 -5.98
N LYS A 102 12.86 10.06 -6.80
CA LYS A 102 13.35 10.79 -7.97
C LYS A 102 14.21 11.97 -7.46
N CYS A 103 15.50 12.00 -7.80
CA CYS A 103 16.37 13.14 -7.52
C CYS A 103 16.34 14.08 -8.72
N GLY A 104 15.79 15.28 -8.54
CA GLY A 104 15.80 16.34 -9.55
C GLY A 104 15.01 16.01 -10.82
N ARG A 105 14.81 17.00 -11.69
CA ARG A 105 14.02 16.86 -12.92
C ARG A 105 14.66 15.91 -13.91
#